data_AF-A0A6B3RQR2-F1
#
_entry.id   AF-A0A6B3RQR2-F1
#
_cell.length_a   1.000
_cell.length_b   1.000
_cell.length_c   1.000
_cell.angle_alpha   90.00
_cell.angle_beta   90.00
_cell.angle_gamma   90.00
#
_symmetry.space_group_name_H-M   'P 1'
#
loop_
_entity.id
_entity.type
_entity.pdbx_description
1 polymer ?
#
loop_
_entity_poly.entity_id
_entity_poly.type
_entity_poly.pdbx_seq_one_letter_code
_entity_poly.pdbx_strand_id
1 'polypeptide(L)' 'MSCPICLKPTDAKYRPFCSRRCADVDLARWLNESYAIPAPEGEEETPRAAGDEDGPLRD' A
#
# COMPACT_ATOMS: atom_id res chain seq x y z
N MET A 1 13.94 -8.28 -12.55
CA MET A 1 13.08 -7.99 -11.38
C MET A 1 12.98 -9.25 -10.54
N SER A 2 12.91 -9.10 -9.22
CA SER A 2 12.71 -10.18 -8.25
C SER A 2 11.26 -10.23 -7.79
N CYS A 3 10.75 -11.42 -7.48
CA CYS A 3 9.44 -11.59 -6.90
C CYS A 3 9.37 -10.91 -5.52
N PRO A 4 8.41 -10.01 -5.25
CA PRO A 4 8.33 -9.31 -3.97
C PRO A 4 7.95 -10.21 -2.79
N ILE A 5 7.44 -11.43 -3.07
CA ILE A 5 7.02 -12.39 -2.04
C ILE A 5 8.15 -13.32 -1.59
N CYS A 6 9.03 -13.74 -2.51
CA CYS A 6 10.03 -14.77 -2.22
C CYS A 6 11.40 -14.56 -2.88
N LEU A 7 11.62 -13.41 -3.53
CA LEU A 7 12.88 -12.96 -4.13
C LEU A 7 13.40 -13.78 -5.33
N LYS A 8 12.71 -14.86 -5.73
CA LYS A 8 13.04 -15.62 -6.94
C LYS A 8 12.86 -14.78 -8.22
N PRO A 9 13.53 -15.13 -9.33
CA PRO A 9 13.30 -14.48 -10.63
C PRO A 9 11.82 -14.51 -11.03
N THR A 10 11.32 -13.38 -11.54
CA THR A 10 9.93 -13.27 -11.99
C THR A 10 9.67 -14.10 -13.24
N ASP A 11 8.50 -14.69 -13.36
CA ASP A 11 8.04 -15.35 -14.57
C ASP A 11 7.19 -14.38 -15.40
N ALA A 12 7.37 -14.36 -16.72
CA ALA A 12 6.68 -13.43 -17.62
C ALA A 12 5.15 -13.51 -17.52
N LYS A 13 4.59 -14.70 -17.30
CA LYS A 13 3.15 -14.93 -17.16
C LYS A 13 2.60 -14.40 -15.83
N TYR A 14 3.44 -14.31 -14.80
CA TYR A 14 3.02 -13.99 -13.44
C TYR A 14 3.59 -12.68 -12.91
N ARG A 15 4.22 -11.84 -13.74
CA ARG A 15 4.82 -10.57 -13.28
C ARG A 15 3.79 -9.74 -12.50
N PRO A 16 4.16 -9.15 -11.35
CA PRO A 16 5.52 -9.03 -10.80
C PRO A 16 6.03 -10.23 -9.97
N PHE A 17 5.35 -11.38 -10.01
CA PHE A 17 5.66 -12.56 -9.20
C PHE A 17 6.41 -13.66 -9.98
N CYS A 18 6.90 -14.67 -9.25
CA CYS A 18 7.51 -15.86 -9.85
C CYS A 18 6.53 -17.00 -10.16
N SER A 19 5.30 -16.95 -9.63
CA SER A 19 4.29 -18.02 -9.78
C SER A 19 2.90 -17.56 -9.33
N ARG A 20 1.86 -18.31 -9.72
CA ARG A 20 0.49 -18.15 -9.20
C ARG A 20 0.43 -18.19 -7.67
N ARG A 21 1.17 -19.12 -7.05
CA ARG A 21 1.25 -19.25 -5.58
C ARG A 21 1.64 -17.94 -4.90
N CYS A 22 2.61 -17.20 -5.45
CA CYS A 22 3.05 -15.92 -4.90
C CYS A 22 2.02 -14.81 -5.12
N ALA A 23 1.33 -14.80 -6.27
CA ALA A 23 0.23 -13.86 -6.50
C ALA A 23 -0.92 -14.09 -5.51
N ASP A 24 -1.30 -15.36 -5.26
CA ASP A 24 -2.34 -15.72 -4.30
C ASP A 24 -1.96 -15.31 -2.86
N VAL A 25 -0.69 -15.42 -2.48
CA VAL A 25 -0.18 -14.97 -1.16
C VAL A 25 -0.26 -13.45 -1.02
N ASP A 26 0.11 -12.71 -2.06
CA ASP A 26 -0.01 -11.26 -2.06
C ASP A 26 -1.48 -10.83 -1.88
N LEU A 27 -2.38 -11.44 -2.64
CA LEU A 27 -3.82 -11.20 -2.51
C LEU A 27 -4.32 -11.50 -1.09
N ALA A 28 -3.87 -12.59 -0.47
CA ALA A 28 -4.25 -12.91 0.91
C ALA A 28 -3.78 -11.83 1.90
N ARG A 29 -2.58 -11.25 1.72
CA ARG A 29 -2.09 -10.14 2.56
C ARG A 29 -2.97 -8.90 2.43
N TRP A 30 -3.47 -8.60 1.24
CA TRP A 30 -4.44 -7.54 1.01
C TRP A 30 -5.76 -7.81 1.75
N LEU A 31 -6.33 -9.01 1.55
CA LEU A 31 -7.61 -9.37 2.17
C LEU A 31 -7.55 -9.47 3.69
N ASN A 32 -6.38 -9.76 4.24
CA ASN A 32 -6.14 -9.83 5.68
C ASN A 32 -5.61 -8.52 6.27
N GLU A 33 -5.69 -7.41 5.53
CA GLU A 33 -5.27 -6.07 6.00
C GLU A 33 -3.82 -6.05 6.53
N SER A 34 -2.96 -6.93 6.00
CA SER A 34 -1.56 -7.04 6.44
C SER A 34 -0.67 -5.95 5.85
N TYR A 35 -1.15 -5.28 4.80
CA TYR A 35 -0.53 -4.08 4.26
C TYR A 35 -1.10 -2.86 4.98
N ALA A 36 -0.46 -2.46 6.07
CA ALA A 36 -0.81 -1.28 6.86
C ALA A 36 0.38 -0.32 6.94
N ILE A 37 0.08 0.98 6.93
CA ILE A 37 1.06 2.03 7.23
C ILE A 37 0.97 2.28 8.74
N PRO A 38 2.06 2.05 9.51
CA PRO A 38 2.03 2.32 10.93
C PRO A 38 1.76 3.80 11.18
N ALA A 39 0.94 4.09 12.19
CA ALA A 39 0.76 5.46 12.64
C ALA A 39 2.06 5.96 13.30
N PRO A 40 2.42 7.24 13.13
CA PRO A 40 3.52 7.82 13.88
C PRO A 40 3.19 7.73 15.38
N GLU A 41 4.15 7.26 16.17
CA GLU A 41 4.00 7.18 17.61
C GLU A 41 4.16 8.60 18.19
N GLY A 42 3.05 9.29 18.48
CA GLY A 42 3.07 10.60 19.14
C GLY A 42 2.00 11.61 18.74
N GLU A 43 1.18 11.37 17.72
CA GLU A 43 0.01 12.21 17.49
C GLU A 43 -1.19 11.65 18.28
N GLU A 44 -1.45 12.24 19.44
CA GLU A 44 -2.80 12.27 20.00
C GLU A 44 -3.78 12.67 18.89
N GLU A 45 -4.93 12.01 18.82
CA GLU A 45 -5.93 12.16 17.75
C GLU A 45 -6.21 13.62 17.42
N THR A 46 -5.48 14.19 16.45
CA THR A 46 -5.84 15.49 15.89
C THR A 46 -7.05 15.24 15.00
N PRO A 47 -8.22 15.84 15.29
CA PRO A 47 -9.36 15.73 14.41
C PRO A 47 -8.91 16.19 13.02
N ARG A 48 -9.08 15.31 12.03
CA ARG A 48 -8.75 15.57 10.63
C ARG A 48 -9.21 16.99 10.28
N ALA A 49 -8.24 17.87 10.03
CA ALA A 49 -8.50 19.27 9.72
C ALA A 49 -9.60 19.34 8.66
N ALA A 50 -10.65 20.11 8.98
CA ALA A 50 -11.61 20.57 8.00
C ALA A 50 -10.82 21.26 6.88
N GLY A 51 -10.66 20.56 5.77
CA GLY A 51 -10.01 21.08 4.57
C GLY A 51 -11.07 21.44 3.56
N ASP A 52 -11.76 22.56 3.77
CA ASP A 52 -12.47 23.29 2.72
C ASP A 52 -12.62 24.76 3.16
N GLU A 53 -11.51 25.49 3.31
CA GLU A 53 -11.57 26.94 3.51
C GLU A 53 -10.47 27.61 2.66
N ASP A 54 -10.93 28.26 1.59
CA ASP A 54 -10.40 29.43 0.89
C ASP A 54 -8.98 29.38 0.28
N GLY A 55 -8.93 29.00 -1.01
CA GLY A 55 -7.89 29.49 -1.92
C GLY A 55 -7.98 31.01 -2.10
N PRO A 56 -6.87 31.71 -2.41
CA PRO A 56 -6.81 33.16 -2.30
C PRO A 56 -7.76 33.85 -3.27
N LEU A 57 -8.53 34.81 -2.74
CA LEU A 57 -9.34 35.77 -3.49
C LEU A 57 -8.51 36.37 -4.63
N ARG A 58 -8.92 36.09 -5.87
CA ARG A 58 -8.34 36.71 -7.07
C ARG A 58 -9.22 37.92 -7.41
N ASP A 59 -8.71 39.12 -7.15
CA ASP A 59 -9.20 40.36 -7.77
C ASP A 59 -8.92 40.39 -9.28
#